data_AF-A0A673C1E2-F1
#
_entry.id   AF-A0A673C1E2-F1
#
_cell.length_a   1.000
_cell.length_b   1.000
_cell.length_c   1.000
_cell.angle_alpha   90.00
_cell.angle_beta   90.00
_cell.angle_gamma   90.00
#
_symmetry.space_group_name_H-M   'P 1'
#
loop_
_entity.id
_entity.type
_entity.pdbx_description
1 polymer ?
#
loop_
_entity_poly.entity_id
_entity_poly.type
_entity_poly.pdbx_seq_one_letter_code
_entity_poly.pdbx_strand_id
1 'polypeptide(L)'
;MAAHKPVEWVQAVITRFDEQLPIKVGHQNTHTKISTEHNKECLINISKYKFSLVISGLTNILKNVNNMRIFGEASEKNLYLSQLIILDTLEKCLAGQSKDCLRLDETMLVKQLLPEICHFIHTYREGHQHATELRASASAVLFSLSCNNFNAVFSRISTRLQELTVCSEDNVDVHDIELMQYINVDCSKLKRLLQETVLKFRALKKPAQLAVINSLEKAFWNWVENYPDEFTMLYQRPQADMAEAAEKLFDLVDSFAESAKRKAAVWPLQIILLILCPEITHTISKDTVEDSKANKKLFVDNLRKALAGQGGSKQLMESAAIACVKLCKASTYINWEDHSTIFLLVQSIVMDLKALLFNPAKPFWRGTGSQNADVELMMDCFVSCFRINPHNNQHFKVCLASSSPSTFHFVLVNSLHRIITNSHLDWWPKIDAVYCYSGELRFMFSDTLNRVIQGIATHAPFKSKD
;
A
#
# COMPACT_ATOMS: atom_id res chain seq x y z
N MET A 1 5.22 24.76 43.84
CA MET A 1 3.92 24.05 43.83
C MET A 1 3.08 24.23 42.55
N ALA A 2 3.38 25.16 41.63
CA ALA A 2 2.58 25.36 40.41
C ALA A 2 2.88 24.40 39.24
N ALA A 3 4.05 23.73 39.24
CA ALA A 3 4.49 22.86 38.14
C ALA A 3 3.86 21.44 38.15
N HIS A 4 3.28 20.99 39.26
CA HIS A 4 2.69 19.64 39.38
C HIS A 4 1.27 19.53 38.79
N LYS A 5 0.48 20.61 38.85
CA LYS A 5 -0.92 20.61 38.39
C LYS A 5 -1.05 20.19 36.91
N PRO A 6 -0.24 20.70 35.95
CA PRO A 6 -0.40 20.30 34.55
C PRO A 6 -0.23 18.79 34.29
N VAL A 7 0.60 18.09 35.07
CA VAL A 7 0.82 16.64 34.90
C VAL A 7 -0.37 15.84 35.43
N GLU A 8 -0.90 16.21 36.60
CA GLU A 8 -2.06 15.56 37.22
C GLU A 8 -3.30 15.64 36.33
N TRP A 9 -3.51 16.78 35.66
CA TRP A 9 -4.66 16.95 34.76
C TRP A 9 -4.52 16.08 33.50
N VAL A 10 -3.33 16.00 32.91
CA VAL A 10 -3.08 15.10 31.77
C VAL A 10 -3.32 13.65 32.18
N GLN A 11 -2.83 13.25 33.36
CA GLN A 11 -3.04 11.91 33.90
C GLN A 11 -4.54 11.63 34.14
N ALA A 12 -5.31 12.58 34.65
CA ALA A 12 -6.75 12.41 34.85
C ALA A 12 -7.50 12.18 33.53
N VAL A 13 -7.12 12.88 32.45
CA VAL A 13 -7.71 12.66 31.12
C VAL A 13 -7.32 11.29 30.55
N ILE A 14 -6.06 10.88 30.72
CA ILE A 14 -5.58 9.54 30.34
C ILE A 14 -6.37 8.44 31.08
N THR A 15 -6.54 8.58 32.39
CA THR A 15 -7.31 7.62 33.20
C THR A 15 -8.77 7.57 32.76
N ARG A 16 -9.41 8.73 32.54
CA ARG A 16 -10.79 8.77 32.05
C ARG A 16 -10.93 8.12 30.66
N PHE A 17 -9.95 8.31 29.79
CA PHE A 17 -9.92 7.65 28.49
C PHE A 17 -9.84 6.12 28.63
N ASP A 18 -8.95 5.59 29.48
CA ASP A 18 -8.83 4.14 29.75
C ASP A 18 -10.15 3.57 30.29
N GLU A 19 -10.71 4.19 31.33
CA GLU A 19 -11.94 3.73 31.99
C GLU A 19 -13.17 3.69 31.06
N GLN A 20 -13.16 4.50 29.99
CA GLN A 20 -14.26 4.58 29.03
C GLN A 20 -14.09 3.68 27.80
N LEU A 21 -13.02 2.90 27.72
CA LEU A 21 -12.82 1.97 26.62
C LEU A 21 -13.92 0.88 26.61
N PRO A 22 -14.37 0.41 25.44
CA PRO A 22 -15.37 -0.65 25.32
C PRO A 22 -15.08 -1.89 26.18
N ILE A 23 -13.80 -2.27 26.33
CA ILE A 23 -13.40 -3.42 27.14
C ILE A 23 -13.63 -3.24 28.65
N LYS A 24 -13.69 -2.00 29.15
CA LYS A 24 -13.94 -1.67 30.56
C LYS A 24 -15.43 -1.47 30.85
N VAL A 25 -16.13 -0.80 29.94
CA VAL A 25 -17.54 -0.38 30.13
C VAL A 25 -18.52 -1.47 29.68
N GLY A 26 -18.11 -2.38 28.80
CA GLY A 26 -18.99 -3.40 28.23
C GLY A 26 -19.92 -2.83 27.17
N HIS A 27 -21.17 -2.53 27.51
CA HIS A 27 -22.15 -2.02 26.54
C HIS A 27 -22.01 -0.51 26.32
N GLN A 28 -21.72 -0.11 25.08
CA GLN A 28 -21.59 1.28 24.66
C GLN A 28 -22.95 1.84 24.21
N ASN A 29 -23.40 2.94 24.82
CA ASN A 29 -24.56 3.71 24.34
C ASN A 29 -24.09 4.98 23.60
N THR A 30 -25.02 5.75 23.03
CA THR A 30 -24.67 6.97 22.27
C THR A 30 -23.87 7.97 23.12
N HIS A 31 -24.21 8.12 24.40
CA HIS A 31 -23.53 9.05 25.30
C HIS A 31 -22.09 8.61 25.62
N THR A 32 -21.86 7.31 25.88
CA THR A 32 -20.50 6.80 26.14
C THR A 32 -19.62 6.95 24.90
N LYS A 33 -20.15 6.71 23.69
CA LYS A 33 -19.39 6.90 22.45
C LYS A 33 -18.95 8.35 22.25
N ILE A 34 -19.87 9.31 22.47
CA ILE A 34 -19.55 10.74 22.38
C ILE A 34 -18.49 11.12 23.41
N SER A 35 -18.62 10.62 24.65
CA SER A 35 -17.65 10.89 25.71
C SER A 35 -16.26 10.31 25.39
N THR A 36 -16.17 9.09 24.85
CA THR A 36 -14.91 8.48 24.42
C THR A 36 -14.24 9.30 23.31
N GLU A 37 -15.00 9.72 22.29
CA GLU A 37 -14.46 10.58 21.21
C GLU A 37 -14.01 11.94 21.75
N HIS A 38 -14.74 12.55 22.68
CA HIS A 38 -14.33 13.79 23.31
C HIS A 38 -13.01 13.67 24.09
N ASN A 39 -12.84 12.59 24.88
CA ASN A 39 -11.58 12.35 25.60
C ASN A 39 -10.42 12.12 24.64
N LYS A 40 -10.65 11.39 23.56
CA LYS A 40 -9.68 11.19 22.48
C LYS A 40 -9.25 12.51 21.83
N GLU A 41 -10.19 13.37 21.45
CA GLU A 41 -9.89 14.70 20.92
C GLU A 41 -9.11 15.56 21.92
N CYS A 42 -9.45 15.48 23.21
CA CYS A 42 -8.71 16.14 24.27
C CYS A 42 -7.25 15.65 24.34
N LEU A 43 -7.02 14.33 24.34
CA LEU A 43 -5.67 13.76 24.34
C LEU A 43 -4.87 14.18 23.12
N ILE A 44 -5.48 14.17 21.93
CA ILE A 44 -4.83 14.63 20.69
C ILE A 44 -4.40 16.09 20.82
N ASN A 45 -5.26 16.97 21.33
CA ASN A 45 -4.91 18.38 21.51
C ASN A 45 -3.85 18.60 22.60
N ILE A 46 -3.92 17.87 23.71
CA ILE A 46 -2.91 17.91 24.78
C ILE A 46 -1.55 17.42 24.27
N SER A 47 -1.53 16.40 23.40
CA SER A 47 -0.30 15.80 22.85
C SER A 47 0.59 16.82 22.13
N LYS A 48 0.01 17.88 21.56
CA LYS A 48 0.74 19.00 20.93
C LYS A 48 1.66 19.73 21.90
N TYR A 49 1.37 19.69 23.20
CA TYR A 49 2.12 20.40 24.24
C TYR A 49 2.78 19.47 25.26
N LYS A 50 2.21 18.28 25.48
CA LYS A 50 2.65 17.29 26.48
C LYS A 50 2.77 15.90 25.84
N PHE A 51 3.44 15.85 24.68
CA PHE A 51 3.57 14.68 23.83
C PHE A 51 4.01 13.42 24.60
N SER A 52 5.17 13.47 25.28
CA SER A 52 5.73 12.36 26.04
C SER A 52 4.75 11.70 27.02
N LEU A 53 4.05 12.53 27.81
CA LEU A 53 3.10 12.06 28.83
C LEU A 53 1.90 11.37 28.18
N VAL A 54 1.34 11.96 27.12
CA VAL A 54 0.19 11.40 26.42
C VAL A 54 0.55 10.10 25.72
N ILE A 55 1.66 10.07 24.97
CA ILE A 55 2.08 8.87 24.24
C ILE A 55 2.45 7.76 25.22
N SER A 56 3.19 8.06 26.30
CA SER A 56 3.50 7.07 27.34
C SER A 56 2.23 6.52 28.01
N GLY A 57 1.28 7.37 28.35
CA GLY A 57 -0.03 6.96 28.89
C GLY A 57 -0.77 6.03 27.93
N LEU A 58 -0.91 6.41 26.67
CA LEU A 58 -1.59 5.62 25.64
C LEU A 58 -0.89 4.28 25.38
N THR A 59 0.45 4.25 25.32
CA THR A 59 1.22 3.01 25.19
C THR A 59 1.04 2.09 26.39
N ASN A 60 0.98 2.62 27.61
CA ASN A 60 0.71 1.82 28.81
C ASN A 60 -0.71 1.26 28.80
N ILE A 61 -1.70 2.04 28.37
CA ILE A 61 -3.08 1.56 28.19
C ILE A 61 -3.12 0.42 27.16
N LEU A 62 -2.47 0.61 26.00
CA LEU A 62 -2.39 -0.43 24.95
C LEU A 62 -1.79 -1.73 25.49
N LYS A 63 -0.67 -1.65 26.19
CA LYS A 63 -0.02 -2.80 26.85
C LYS A 63 -0.94 -3.49 27.84
N ASN A 64 -1.63 -2.72 28.68
CA ASN A 64 -2.53 -3.28 29.68
C ASN A 64 -3.70 -4.00 29.03
N VAL A 65 -4.30 -3.39 28.01
CA VAL A 65 -5.42 -3.95 27.23
C VAL A 65 -5.02 -5.23 26.51
N ASN A 66 -3.83 -5.27 25.89
CA ASN A 66 -3.30 -6.45 25.20
C ASN A 66 -3.06 -7.65 26.13
N ASN A 67 -2.75 -7.40 27.40
CA ASN A 67 -2.48 -8.45 28.39
C ASN A 67 -3.71 -8.87 29.19
N MET A 68 -4.89 -8.34 28.88
CA MET A 68 -6.13 -8.75 29.56
C MET A 68 -6.52 -10.18 29.20
N ARG A 69 -6.98 -10.92 30.21
CA ARG A 69 -7.61 -12.23 29.99
C ARG A 69 -9.07 -12.00 29.62
N ILE A 70 -9.46 -12.48 28.45
CA ILE A 70 -10.78 -12.23 27.88
C ILE A 70 -11.50 -13.55 27.66
N PHE A 71 -12.78 -13.56 27.99
CA PHE A 71 -13.66 -14.71 27.82
C PHE A 71 -14.96 -14.26 27.15
N GLY A 72 -15.32 -14.96 26.07
CA GLY A 72 -16.57 -14.74 25.34
C GLY A 72 -16.46 -13.73 24.19
N GLU A 73 -17.26 -13.98 23.15
CA GLU A 73 -17.26 -13.25 21.86
C GLU A 73 -17.53 -11.74 22.04
N ALA A 74 -18.45 -11.36 22.92
CA ALA A 74 -18.75 -9.95 23.19
C ALA A 74 -17.54 -9.20 23.79
N SER A 75 -16.79 -9.86 24.67
CA SER A 75 -15.61 -9.29 25.30
C SER A 75 -14.44 -9.19 24.31
N GLU A 76 -14.30 -10.18 23.41
CA GLU A 76 -13.32 -10.12 22.31
C GLU A 76 -13.60 -8.95 21.37
N LYS A 77 -14.86 -8.78 20.95
CA LYS A 77 -15.28 -7.62 20.14
C LYS A 77 -14.93 -6.30 20.83
N ASN A 78 -15.20 -6.20 22.13
CA ASN A 78 -14.88 -5.00 22.90
C ASN A 78 -13.38 -4.74 23.03
N LEU A 79 -12.56 -5.80 23.10
CA LEU A 79 -11.09 -5.66 23.04
C LEU A 79 -10.67 -5.06 21.71
N TYR A 80 -11.13 -5.63 20.59
CA TYR A 80 -10.77 -5.17 19.25
C TYR A 80 -11.14 -3.70 19.05
N LEU A 81 -12.35 -3.31 19.44
CA LEU A 81 -12.79 -1.91 19.38
C LEU A 81 -11.93 -1.00 20.26
N SER A 82 -11.54 -1.44 21.45
CA SER A 82 -10.67 -0.67 22.35
C SER A 82 -9.29 -0.48 21.75
N GLN A 83 -8.69 -1.54 21.19
CA GLN A 83 -7.40 -1.49 20.51
C GLN A 83 -7.43 -0.53 19.32
N LEU A 84 -8.47 -0.57 18.48
CA LEU A 84 -8.65 0.35 17.36
C LEU A 84 -8.74 1.81 17.81
N ILE A 85 -9.50 2.10 18.88
CA ILE A 85 -9.61 3.46 19.44
C ILE A 85 -8.24 3.96 19.94
N ILE A 86 -7.48 3.11 20.64
CA ILE A 86 -6.16 3.47 21.15
C ILE A 86 -5.18 3.73 20.00
N LEU A 87 -5.14 2.84 18.99
CA LEU A 87 -4.26 2.97 17.84
C LEU A 87 -4.58 4.22 17.00
N ASP A 88 -5.86 4.50 16.71
CA ASP A 88 -6.28 5.74 16.01
C ASP A 88 -5.92 7.01 16.81
N THR A 89 -6.02 6.95 18.15
CA THR A 89 -5.60 8.07 19.00
C THR A 89 -4.09 8.27 18.96
N LEU A 90 -3.30 7.19 19.03
CA LEU A 90 -1.84 7.22 18.92
C LEU A 90 -1.39 7.78 17.57
N GLU A 91 -2.00 7.32 16.48
CA GLU A 91 -1.74 7.81 15.12
C GLU A 91 -1.92 9.33 15.04
N LYS A 92 -3.08 9.83 15.48
CA LYS A 92 -3.41 11.27 15.44
C LYS A 92 -2.47 12.11 16.31
N CYS A 93 -2.05 11.59 17.47
CA CYS A 93 -1.07 12.26 18.32
C CYS A 93 0.30 12.35 17.63
N LEU A 94 0.75 11.27 16.97
CA LEU A 94 2.02 11.22 16.24
C LEU A 94 2.00 12.12 15.00
N ALA A 95 0.91 12.11 14.23
CA ALA A 95 0.75 12.96 13.05
C ALA A 95 0.74 14.46 13.40
N GLY A 96 0.26 14.82 14.59
CA GLY A 96 0.25 16.20 15.09
C GLY A 96 1.57 16.69 15.69
N GLN A 97 2.63 15.87 15.71
CA GLN A 97 3.90 16.21 16.36
C GLN A 97 4.67 17.29 15.59
N SER A 98 4.99 18.42 16.25
CA SER A 98 5.85 19.47 15.68
C SER A 98 7.34 19.06 15.70
N LYS A 99 8.12 19.52 14.70
CA LYS A 99 9.56 19.26 14.57
C LYS A 99 10.41 19.70 15.77
N ASP A 100 9.93 20.64 16.60
CA ASP A 100 10.69 21.12 17.76
C ASP A 100 10.65 20.17 18.98
N CYS A 101 9.79 19.14 18.96
CA CYS A 101 9.63 18.19 20.07
C CYS A 101 10.61 16.99 20.02
N LEU A 102 11.54 16.97 19.05
CA LEU A 102 12.32 15.78 18.65
C LEU A 102 13.35 15.28 19.67
N ARG A 103 13.79 16.08 20.64
CA ARG A 103 15.03 15.79 21.40
C ARG A 103 14.86 15.00 22.70
N LEU A 104 13.65 14.78 23.21
CA LEU A 104 13.47 14.23 24.57
C LEU A 104 12.78 12.85 24.65
N ASP A 105 12.18 12.36 23.56
CA ASP A 105 11.21 11.26 23.64
C ASP A 105 11.55 10.00 22.81
N GLU A 106 12.69 9.97 22.12
CA GLU A 106 13.09 8.86 21.24
C GLU A 106 13.18 7.54 22.01
N THR A 107 13.64 7.55 23.27
CA THR A 107 13.71 6.33 24.08
C THR A 107 12.33 5.73 24.35
N MET A 108 11.31 6.55 24.60
CA MET A 108 9.95 6.07 24.87
C MET A 108 9.31 5.50 23.58
N LEU A 109 9.44 6.23 22.47
CA LEU A 109 8.91 5.80 21.17
C LEU A 109 9.57 4.49 20.70
N VAL A 110 10.90 4.41 20.79
CA VAL A 110 11.67 3.28 20.24
C VAL A 110 11.66 2.06 21.15
N LYS A 111 11.76 2.25 22.48
CA LYS A 111 11.83 1.11 23.42
C LYS A 111 10.47 0.65 23.93
N GLN A 112 9.43 1.49 23.87
CA GLN A 112 8.12 1.12 24.40
C GLN A 112 7.04 1.01 23.34
N LEU A 113 6.85 2.04 22.50
CA LEU A 113 5.75 2.03 21.53
C LEU A 113 6.05 1.14 20.32
N LEU A 114 7.22 1.30 19.69
CA LEU A 114 7.58 0.55 18.47
C LEU A 114 7.46 -0.99 18.64
N PRO A 115 7.92 -1.62 19.73
CA PRO A 115 7.73 -3.06 19.94
C PRO A 115 6.26 -3.49 19.97
N GLU A 116 5.38 -2.70 20.59
CA GLU A 116 3.93 -2.99 20.64
C GLU A 116 3.31 -2.90 19.24
N ILE A 117 3.68 -1.87 18.47
CA ILE A 117 3.19 -1.71 17.09
C ILE A 117 3.69 -2.84 16.20
N CYS A 118 4.96 -3.24 16.32
CA CYS A 118 5.49 -4.41 15.63
C CYS A 118 4.72 -5.68 15.98
N HIS A 119 4.39 -5.89 17.27
CA HIS A 119 3.59 -7.05 17.70
C HIS A 119 2.24 -7.11 16.98
N PHE A 120 1.51 -5.99 16.85
CA PHE A 120 0.26 -5.95 16.08
C PHE A 120 0.46 -6.31 14.60
N ILE A 121 1.53 -5.81 13.99
CA ILE A 121 1.84 -6.07 12.58
C ILE A 121 2.19 -7.55 12.37
N HIS A 122 2.92 -8.17 13.31
CA HIS A 122 3.47 -9.52 13.18
C HIS A 122 2.47 -10.60 13.58
N THR A 123 1.74 -10.42 14.69
CA THR A 123 0.95 -11.49 15.33
C THR A 123 -0.42 -11.68 14.71
N TYR A 124 -1.12 -10.62 14.34
CA TYR A 124 -2.46 -10.73 13.78
C TYR A 124 -2.40 -11.03 12.27
N ARG A 125 -1.90 -12.22 11.88
CA ARG A 125 -1.96 -12.75 10.49
C ARG A 125 -3.33 -13.38 10.17
N GLU A 126 -3.58 -13.68 8.89
CA GLU A 126 -4.86 -14.14 8.33
C GLU A 126 -5.58 -15.18 9.22
N GLY A 127 -6.90 -15.02 9.43
CA GLY A 127 -7.73 -15.96 10.20
C GLY A 127 -8.55 -15.34 11.35
N HIS A 128 -8.21 -14.14 11.82
CA HIS A 128 -9.03 -13.39 12.78
C HIS A 128 -9.91 -12.35 12.09
N GLN A 129 -11.19 -12.26 12.47
CA GLN A 129 -12.18 -11.36 11.86
C GLN A 129 -11.74 -9.88 11.82
N HIS A 130 -11.00 -9.42 12.84
CA HIS A 130 -10.52 -8.04 12.96
C HIS A 130 -9.02 -7.84 12.70
N ALA A 131 -8.28 -8.90 12.33
CA ALA A 131 -6.83 -8.82 12.15
C ALA A 131 -6.41 -7.79 11.08
N THR A 132 -7.16 -7.72 9.97
CA THR A 132 -6.86 -6.78 8.88
C THR A 132 -7.00 -5.32 9.32
N GLU A 133 -8.05 -4.99 10.07
CA GLU A 133 -8.31 -3.63 10.57
C GLU A 133 -7.27 -3.21 11.61
N LEU A 134 -6.95 -4.10 12.56
CA LEU A 134 -5.91 -3.85 13.55
C LEU A 134 -4.55 -3.64 12.91
N ARG A 135 -4.19 -4.48 11.92
CA ARG A 135 -2.94 -4.32 11.19
C ARG A 135 -2.90 -2.98 10.45
N ALA A 136 -3.98 -2.61 9.77
CA ALA A 136 -4.06 -1.33 9.08
C ALA A 136 -3.87 -0.15 10.05
N SER A 137 -4.52 -0.20 11.21
CA SER A 137 -4.38 0.84 12.24
C SER A 137 -2.97 0.87 12.84
N ALA A 138 -2.38 -0.28 13.15
CA ALA A 138 -1.00 -0.36 13.63
C ALA A 138 0.03 0.13 12.59
N SER A 139 -0.17 -0.19 11.31
CA SER A 139 0.64 0.32 10.21
C SER A 139 0.51 1.83 10.05
N ALA A 140 -0.66 2.43 10.28
CA ALA A 140 -0.85 3.87 10.26
C ALA A 140 -0.11 4.58 11.42
N VAL A 141 -0.11 3.97 12.61
CA VAL A 141 0.72 4.42 13.74
C VAL A 141 2.20 4.34 13.38
N LEU A 142 2.67 3.24 12.78
CA LEU A 142 4.06 3.08 12.36
C LEU A 142 4.47 4.11 11.29
N PHE A 143 3.60 4.37 10.32
CA PHE A 143 3.79 5.41 9.31
C PHE A 143 3.99 6.77 9.97
N SER A 144 3.06 7.17 10.85
CA SER A 144 3.12 8.45 11.56
C SER A 144 4.36 8.58 12.45
N LEU A 145 4.74 7.50 13.16
CA LEU A 145 5.96 7.45 13.97
C LEU A 145 7.22 7.65 13.12
N SER A 146 7.28 7.00 11.95
CA SER A 146 8.44 7.04 11.07
C SER A 146 8.65 8.39 10.36
N CYS A 147 7.63 9.27 10.30
CA CYS A 147 7.79 10.63 9.79
C CYS A 147 8.91 11.39 10.52
N ASN A 148 8.96 11.26 11.84
CA ASN A 148 9.93 11.93 12.71
C ASN A 148 11.03 10.99 13.26
N ASN A 149 10.79 9.67 13.25
CA ASN A 149 11.68 8.68 13.86
C ASN A 149 12.17 7.61 12.86
N PHE A 150 12.34 8.01 11.59
CA PHE A 150 12.78 7.10 10.53
C PHE A 150 14.05 6.32 10.90
N ASN A 151 15.05 6.97 11.48
CA ASN A 151 16.34 6.34 11.80
C ASN A 151 16.17 5.15 12.76
N ALA A 152 15.26 5.23 13.73
CA ALA A 152 15.02 4.15 14.66
C ALA A 152 14.38 2.93 13.98
N VAL A 153 13.36 3.16 13.15
CA VAL A 153 12.70 2.07 12.40
C VAL A 153 13.64 1.49 11.35
N PHE A 154 14.38 2.35 10.64
CA PHE A 154 15.41 1.95 9.69
C PHE A 154 16.52 1.14 10.36
N SER A 155 16.99 1.54 11.55
CA SER A 155 18.00 0.78 12.30
C SER A 155 17.48 -0.60 12.67
N ARG A 156 16.21 -0.73 13.06
CA ARG A 156 15.60 -2.04 13.35
C ARG A 156 15.57 -2.93 12.11
N ILE A 157 15.17 -2.38 10.96
CA ILE A 157 15.17 -3.08 9.66
C ILE A 157 16.59 -3.50 9.27
N SER A 158 17.55 -2.57 9.34
CA SER A 158 18.96 -2.77 9.01
C SER A 158 19.61 -3.85 9.87
N THR A 159 19.37 -3.82 11.19
CA THR A 159 19.84 -4.85 12.12
C THR A 159 19.26 -6.21 11.75
N ARG A 160 17.95 -6.31 11.47
CA ARG A 160 17.36 -7.59 11.05
C ARG A 160 17.96 -8.10 9.75
N LEU A 161 18.16 -7.22 8.75
CA LEU A 161 18.81 -7.61 7.50
C LEU A 161 20.22 -8.15 7.77
N GLN A 162 20.99 -7.50 8.65
CA GLN A 162 22.33 -7.94 9.02
C GLN A 162 22.33 -9.31 9.72
N GLU A 163 21.45 -9.52 10.70
CA GLU A 163 21.28 -10.81 11.39
C GLU A 163 20.97 -11.94 10.40
N LEU A 164 20.10 -11.66 9.42
CA LEU A 164 19.69 -12.64 8.42
C LEU A 164 20.78 -12.95 7.38
N THR A 165 21.82 -12.12 7.23
CA THR A 165 22.98 -12.46 6.38
C THR A 165 23.86 -13.56 6.96
N VAL A 166 23.86 -13.71 8.29
CA VAL A 166 24.67 -14.72 9.01
C VAL A 166 23.82 -15.88 9.53
N CYS A 167 22.50 -15.81 9.39
CA CYS A 167 21.58 -16.85 9.84
C CYS A 167 21.72 -18.12 8.99
N SER A 168 21.95 -19.25 9.66
CA SER A 168 22.07 -20.57 9.03
C SER A 168 20.73 -21.30 8.89
N GLU A 169 19.70 -20.92 9.64
CA GLU A 169 18.39 -21.57 9.61
C GLU A 169 17.62 -21.25 8.32
N ASP A 170 16.85 -22.23 7.81
CA ASP A 170 16.06 -22.05 6.59
C ASP A 170 14.70 -21.35 6.86
N ASN A 171 14.15 -21.50 8.07
CA ASN A 171 12.92 -20.85 8.50
C ASN A 171 13.22 -19.50 9.16
N VAL A 172 13.68 -18.54 8.34
CA VAL A 172 14.04 -17.21 8.82
C VAL A 172 12.82 -16.35 9.14
N ASP A 173 12.87 -15.68 10.29
CA ASP A 173 11.92 -14.63 10.68
C ASP A 173 12.20 -13.34 9.89
N VAL A 174 11.31 -13.00 8.96
CA VAL A 174 11.39 -11.82 8.07
C VAL A 174 10.50 -10.66 8.52
N HIS A 175 9.86 -10.75 9.68
CA HIS A 175 8.83 -9.80 10.11
C HIS A 175 9.31 -8.34 10.21
N ASP A 176 10.53 -8.10 10.68
CA ASP A 176 11.08 -6.74 10.76
C ASP A 176 11.49 -6.19 9.36
N ILE A 177 11.71 -7.05 8.34
CA ILE A 177 11.93 -6.60 6.95
C ILE A 177 10.63 -5.99 6.39
N GLU A 178 9.49 -6.62 6.69
CA GLU A 178 8.18 -6.19 6.23
C GLU A 178 7.80 -4.79 6.75
N LEU A 179 8.48 -4.25 7.75
CA LEU A 179 8.26 -2.88 8.23
C LEU A 179 8.54 -1.82 7.14
N MET A 180 9.41 -2.10 6.16
CA MET A 180 9.69 -1.17 5.06
C MET A 180 8.43 -0.75 4.29
N GLN A 181 7.40 -1.62 4.25
CA GLN A 181 6.17 -1.34 3.52
C GLN A 181 5.20 -0.39 4.24
N TYR A 182 5.44 -0.11 5.52
CA TYR A 182 4.51 0.64 6.39
C TYR A 182 5.09 1.97 6.89
N ILE A 183 6.34 2.27 6.56
CA ILE A 183 6.99 3.53 6.97
C ILE A 183 6.75 4.63 5.94
N ASN A 184 6.82 5.88 6.39
CA ASN A 184 6.83 7.08 5.58
C ASN A 184 8.18 7.21 4.87
N VAL A 185 8.17 7.13 3.54
CA VAL A 185 9.37 7.14 2.70
C VAL A 185 9.36 8.36 1.78
N ASP A 186 10.31 9.28 1.97
CA ASP A 186 10.68 10.31 0.99
C ASP A 186 11.81 9.80 0.07
N CYS A 187 12.20 10.59 -0.93
CA CYS A 187 13.24 10.24 -1.91
C CYS A 187 14.57 9.85 -1.24
N SER A 188 14.98 10.59 -0.21
CA SER A 188 16.22 10.32 0.52
C SER A 188 16.13 9.02 1.32
N LYS A 189 15.00 8.74 1.96
CA LYS A 189 14.76 7.50 2.71
C LYS A 189 14.69 6.29 1.79
N LEU A 190 14.05 6.40 0.62
CA LEU A 190 14.00 5.32 -0.37
C LEU A 190 15.40 4.97 -0.85
N LYS A 191 16.21 6.00 -1.18
CA LYS A 191 17.61 5.82 -1.54
C LYS A 191 18.39 5.04 -0.48
N ARG A 192 18.22 5.39 0.80
CA ARG A 192 18.87 4.67 1.92
C ARG A 192 18.44 3.21 2.00
N LEU A 193 17.15 2.91 1.81
CA LEU A 193 16.64 1.54 1.78
C LEU A 193 17.23 0.73 0.62
N LEU A 194 17.34 1.33 -0.57
CA LEU A 194 17.96 0.69 -1.74
C LEU A 194 19.44 0.39 -1.50
N GLN A 195 20.21 1.36 -1.01
CA GLN A 195 21.63 1.19 -0.70
C GLN A 195 21.86 0.10 0.34
N GLU A 196 21.09 0.12 1.41
CA GLU A 196 21.14 -0.89 2.48
C GLU A 196 20.82 -2.30 1.96
N THR A 197 19.82 -2.39 1.08
CA THR A 197 19.43 -3.64 0.43
C THR A 197 20.54 -4.16 -0.48
N VAL A 198 21.11 -3.32 -1.34
CA VAL A 198 22.19 -3.70 -2.28
C VAL A 198 23.35 -4.35 -1.52
N LEU A 199 23.72 -3.82 -0.35
CA LEU A 199 24.83 -4.34 0.45
C LEU A 199 24.57 -5.75 1.00
N LYS A 200 23.31 -6.09 1.30
CA LYS A 200 22.97 -7.32 2.05
C LYS A 200 22.27 -8.39 1.21
N PHE A 201 21.61 -8.00 0.12
CA PHE A 201 20.67 -8.85 -0.62
C PHE A 201 21.24 -10.22 -1.03
N ARG A 202 22.48 -10.24 -1.54
CA ARG A 202 23.11 -11.48 -2.02
C ARG A 202 23.39 -12.49 -0.89
N ALA A 203 23.65 -12.00 0.32
CA ALA A 203 23.93 -12.85 1.48
C ALA A 203 22.66 -13.38 2.15
N LEU A 204 21.50 -12.78 1.87
CA LEU A 204 20.22 -13.23 2.42
C LEU A 204 19.79 -14.57 1.83
N LYS A 205 19.09 -15.37 2.66
CA LYS A 205 18.37 -16.57 2.21
C LYS A 205 17.15 -16.19 1.36
N LYS A 206 16.68 -17.13 0.54
CA LYS A 206 15.57 -16.90 -0.42
C LYS A 206 14.30 -16.31 0.22
N PRO A 207 13.82 -16.77 1.39
CA PRO A 207 12.63 -16.17 2.02
C PRO A 207 12.84 -14.69 2.38
N ALA A 208 14.01 -14.34 2.92
CA ALA A 208 14.37 -12.96 3.24
C ALA A 208 14.53 -12.09 1.99
N GLN A 209 15.14 -12.63 0.92
CA GLN A 209 15.21 -11.94 -0.38
C GLN A 209 13.80 -11.62 -0.92
N LEU A 210 12.87 -12.58 -0.86
CA LEU A 210 11.48 -12.35 -1.28
C LEU A 210 10.76 -11.31 -0.40
N ALA A 211 10.98 -11.34 0.91
CA ALA A 211 10.42 -10.33 1.82
C ALA A 211 10.93 -8.92 1.47
N VAL A 212 12.21 -8.77 1.19
CA VAL A 212 12.81 -7.51 0.71
C VAL A 212 12.19 -7.08 -0.61
N ILE A 213 12.08 -8.00 -1.59
CA ILE A 213 11.52 -7.71 -2.91
C ILE A 213 10.10 -7.12 -2.78
N ASN A 214 9.25 -7.80 -2.01
CA ASN A 214 7.87 -7.38 -1.81
C ASN A 214 7.77 -6.06 -1.02
N SER A 215 8.61 -5.88 0.00
CA SER A 215 8.51 -4.72 0.87
C SER A 215 9.04 -3.45 0.20
N LEU A 216 10.08 -3.55 -0.64
CA LEU A 216 10.58 -2.43 -1.43
C LEU A 216 9.58 -1.96 -2.50
N GLU A 217 8.83 -2.89 -3.10
CA GLU A 217 7.74 -2.53 -4.02
C GLU A 217 6.74 -1.59 -3.34
N LYS A 218 6.34 -1.90 -2.11
CA LYS A 218 5.39 -1.10 -1.34
C LYS A 218 6.00 0.21 -0.84
N ALA A 219 7.27 0.20 -0.42
CA ALA A 219 8.00 1.40 -0.03
C ALA A 219 8.09 2.43 -1.18
N PHE A 220 8.29 1.96 -2.42
CA PHE A 220 8.23 2.82 -3.60
C PHE A 220 6.86 3.49 -3.78
N TRP A 221 5.77 2.72 -3.67
CA TRP A 221 4.43 3.30 -3.80
C TRP A 221 4.09 4.26 -2.65
N ASN A 222 4.57 3.96 -1.43
CA ASN A 222 4.47 4.90 -0.31
C ASN A 222 5.12 6.25 -0.66
N TRP A 223 6.31 6.23 -1.27
CA TRP A 223 6.96 7.45 -1.72
C TRP A 223 6.19 8.18 -2.81
N VAL A 224 5.85 7.51 -3.91
CA VAL A 224 5.18 8.14 -5.06
C VAL A 224 3.81 8.71 -4.70
N GLU A 225 3.04 8.02 -3.85
CA GLU A 225 1.68 8.43 -3.49
C GLU A 225 1.66 9.57 -2.45
N ASN A 226 2.64 9.65 -1.55
CA ASN A 226 2.72 10.71 -0.53
C ASN A 226 3.58 11.90 -0.92
N TYR A 227 4.53 11.73 -1.84
CA TYR A 227 5.48 12.75 -2.30
C TYR A 227 5.58 12.80 -3.85
N PRO A 228 4.45 13.00 -4.56
CA PRO A 228 4.42 12.94 -6.02
C PRO A 228 5.31 14.00 -6.70
N ASP A 229 5.51 15.16 -6.06
CA ASP A 229 6.39 16.21 -6.56
C ASP A 229 7.85 15.78 -6.58
N GLU A 230 8.30 15.03 -5.57
CA GLU A 230 9.67 14.48 -5.53
C GLU A 230 9.88 13.45 -6.65
N PHE A 231 8.87 12.64 -6.94
CA PHE A 231 8.92 11.67 -8.04
C PHE A 231 8.93 12.36 -9.41
N THR A 232 8.15 13.42 -9.58
CA THR A 232 8.21 14.27 -10.79
C THR A 232 9.60 14.88 -10.95
N MET A 233 10.16 15.42 -9.85
CA MET A 233 11.49 16.01 -9.82
C MET A 233 12.60 15.00 -10.19
N LEU A 234 12.43 13.70 -9.88
CA LEU A 234 13.40 12.67 -10.29
C LEU A 234 13.57 12.62 -11.81
N TYR A 235 12.50 12.80 -12.58
CA TYR A 235 12.55 12.77 -14.04
C TYR A 235 13.06 14.08 -14.66
N GLN A 236 12.88 15.19 -13.97
CA GLN A 236 13.46 16.49 -14.36
C GLN A 236 14.93 16.62 -13.95
N ARG A 237 15.32 16.00 -12.82
CA ARG A 237 16.66 16.04 -12.22
C ARG A 237 17.06 14.65 -11.72
N PRO A 238 17.53 13.77 -12.62
CA PRO A 238 17.93 12.42 -12.26
C PRO A 238 18.94 12.38 -11.11
N GLN A 239 18.72 11.45 -10.17
CA GLN A 239 19.57 11.25 -9.00
C GLN A 239 20.54 10.08 -9.26
N ALA A 240 21.83 10.38 -9.49
CA ALA A 240 22.82 9.39 -9.90
C ALA A 240 23.03 8.27 -8.86
N ASP A 241 23.03 8.60 -7.57
CA ASP A 241 23.24 7.64 -6.48
C ASP A 241 22.04 6.71 -6.26
N MET A 242 20.81 7.22 -6.45
CA MET A 242 19.60 6.40 -6.48
C MET A 242 19.59 5.47 -7.70
N ALA A 243 19.93 5.99 -8.88
CA ALA A 243 19.99 5.19 -10.11
C ALA A 243 21.05 4.08 -10.01
N GLU A 244 22.23 4.37 -9.44
CA GLU A 244 23.28 3.38 -9.20
C GLU A 244 22.80 2.27 -8.25
N ALA A 245 22.14 2.63 -7.14
CA ALA A 245 21.61 1.64 -6.20
C ALA A 245 20.48 0.81 -6.82
N ALA A 246 19.56 1.43 -7.57
CA ALA A 246 18.47 0.75 -8.24
C ALA A 246 18.97 -0.20 -9.34
N GLU A 247 19.96 0.22 -10.12
CA GLU A 247 20.60 -0.62 -11.14
C GLU A 247 21.32 -1.83 -10.53
N LYS A 248 22.15 -1.62 -9.50
CA LYS A 248 22.83 -2.73 -8.83
C LYS A 248 21.84 -3.72 -8.23
N LEU A 249 20.74 -3.21 -7.65
CA LEU A 249 19.68 -4.06 -7.12
C LEU A 249 18.93 -4.80 -8.24
N PHE A 250 18.73 -4.18 -9.39
CA PHE A 250 18.13 -4.82 -10.56
C PHE A 250 18.94 -6.05 -10.96
N ASP A 251 20.26 -5.93 -11.07
CA ASP A 251 21.14 -7.03 -11.47
C ASP A 251 21.18 -8.15 -10.41
N LEU A 252 21.17 -7.79 -9.12
CA LEU A 252 21.03 -8.72 -7.99
C LEU A 252 19.73 -9.52 -8.07
N VAL A 253 18.62 -8.84 -8.30
CA VAL A 253 17.28 -9.44 -8.38
C VAL A 253 17.12 -10.25 -9.67
N ASP A 254 17.75 -9.85 -10.77
CA ASP A 254 17.81 -10.62 -12.01
C ASP A 254 18.57 -11.93 -11.82
N SER A 255 19.68 -11.90 -11.07
CA SER A 255 20.43 -13.11 -10.71
C SER A 255 19.63 -14.09 -9.85
N PHE A 256 18.70 -13.59 -9.02
CA PHE A 256 17.78 -14.44 -8.25
C PHE A 256 16.76 -15.16 -9.15
N ALA A 257 16.47 -14.62 -10.34
CA ALA A 257 15.39 -15.01 -11.24
C ALA A 257 15.72 -16.24 -12.12
N GLU A 258 16.26 -17.30 -11.52
CA GLU A 258 16.73 -18.51 -12.22
C GLU A 258 15.62 -19.37 -12.84
N SER A 259 14.36 -19.19 -12.42
CA SER A 259 13.21 -19.98 -12.90
C SER A 259 12.02 -19.10 -13.23
N ALA A 260 11.06 -19.60 -14.01
CA ALA A 260 9.83 -18.87 -14.35
C ALA A 260 9.08 -18.39 -13.09
N LYS A 261 9.03 -19.22 -12.03
CA LYS A 261 8.42 -18.85 -10.76
C LYS A 261 9.13 -17.68 -10.09
N ARG A 262 10.47 -17.66 -10.10
CA ARG A 262 11.25 -16.57 -9.48
C ARG A 262 11.22 -15.31 -10.32
N LYS A 263 11.31 -15.44 -11.65
CA LYS A 263 11.06 -14.33 -12.61
C LYS A 263 9.73 -13.66 -12.31
N ALA A 264 8.65 -14.44 -12.24
CA ALA A 264 7.34 -13.92 -11.91
C ALA A 264 7.26 -13.22 -10.54
N ALA A 265 8.08 -13.64 -9.57
CA ALA A 265 8.13 -12.99 -8.25
C ALA A 265 8.85 -11.64 -8.27
N VAL A 266 9.79 -11.43 -9.20
CA VAL A 266 10.65 -10.24 -9.20
C VAL A 266 10.30 -9.17 -10.24
N TRP A 267 9.60 -9.53 -11.32
CA TRP A 267 9.24 -8.59 -12.38
C TRP A 267 8.54 -7.31 -11.88
N PRO A 268 7.63 -7.36 -10.88
CA PRO A 268 7.03 -6.15 -10.32
C PRO A 268 8.02 -5.18 -9.67
N LEU A 269 9.09 -5.69 -9.04
CA LEU A 269 10.16 -4.84 -8.51
C LEU A 269 11.13 -4.42 -9.62
N GLN A 270 11.50 -5.31 -10.54
CA GLN A 270 12.43 -4.99 -11.64
C GLN A 270 11.93 -3.80 -12.47
N ILE A 271 10.62 -3.71 -12.77
CA ILE A 271 10.07 -2.55 -13.47
C ILE A 271 10.15 -1.26 -12.63
N ILE A 272 9.94 -1.34 -11.31
CA ILE A 272 10.10 -0.20 -10.39
C ILE A 272 11.55 0.28 -10.39
N LEU A 273 12.51 -0.65 -10.31
CA LEU A 273 13.94 -0.31 -10.33
C LEU A 273 14.34 0.36 -11.65
N LEU A 274 13.74 -0.02 -12.78
CA LEU A 274 13.93 0.70 -14.04
C LEU A 274 13.30 2.10 -14.02
N ILE A 275 12.10 2.25 -13.44
CA ILE A 275 11.41 3.53 -13.29
C ILE A 275 12.23 4.51 -12.43
N LEU A 276 13.03 4.01 -11.49
CA LEU A 276 13.96 4.82 -10.69
C LEU A 276 15.21 5.26 -11.47
N CYS A 277 15.40 4.79 -12.71
CA CYS A 277 16.54 5.08 -13.56
C CYS A 277 16.09 5.73 -14.90
N PRO A 278 15.71 7.03 -14.93
CA PRO A 278 15.23 7.69 -16.15
C PRO A 278 16.20 7.59 -17.35
N GLU A 279 17.51 7.72 -17.11
CA GLU A 279 18.54 7.63 -18.15
C GLU A 279 18.66 6.23 -18.77
N ILE A 280 18.54 5.18 -17.95
CA ILE A 280 18.54 3.79 -18.43
C ILE A 280 17.26 3.56 -19.25
N THR A 281 16.12 4.04 -18.76
CA THR A 281 14.83 3.96 -19.46
C THR A 281 14.88 4.63 -20.83
N HIS A 282 15.51 5.80 -20.94
CA HIS A 282 15.79 6.44 -22.22
C HIS A 282 16.69 5.59 -23.12
N THR A 283 17.76 5.02 -22.58
CA THR A 283 18.74 4.23 -23.34
C THR A 283 18.12 2.95 -23.91
N ILE A 284 17.38 2.19 -23.10
CA ILE A 284 16.77 0.92 -23.54
C ILE A 284 15.63 1.10 -24.55
N SER A 285 15.08 2.32 -24.64
CA SER A 285 14.07 2.69 -25.65
C SER A 285 14.67 2.83 -27.05
N LYS A 286 16.00 2.90 -27.20
CA LYS A 286 16.71 2.94 -28.49
C LYS A 286 16.95 1.52 -29.02
N ASP A 287 17.13 1.38 -30.34
CA ASP A 287 17.35 0.06 -30.97
C ASP A 287 18.68 -0.58 -30.53
N THR A 288 19.76 0.20 -30.52
CA THR A 288 21.08 -0.25 -30.04
C THR A 288 21.26 0.12 -28.58
N VAL A 289 21.65 -0.86 -27.77
CA VAL A 289 21.87 -0.71 -26.33
C VAL A 289 23.23 -1.29 -25.99
N GLU A 290 24.00 -0.59 -25.15
CA GLU A 290 25.29 -1.07 -24.64
C GLU A 290 25.13 -2.42 -23.93
N ASP A 291 26.15 -3.29 -24.04
CA ASP A 291 26.13 -4.61 -23.41
C ASP A 291 25.85 -4.57 -21.91
N SER A 292 26.32 -3.52 -21.23
CA SER A 292 26.08 -3.28 -19.79
C SER A 292 24.60 -3.12 -19.42
N LYS A 293 23.76 -2.70 -20.38
CA LYS A 293 22.31 -2.50 -20.20
C LYS A 293 21.46 -3.51 -20.97
N ALA A 294 22.07 -4.51 -21.61
CA ALA A 294 21.37 -5.49 -22.45
C ALA A 294 20.33 -6.31 -21.68
N ASN A 295 20.63 -6.69 -20.42
CA ASN A 295 19.70 -7.44 -19.57
C ASN A 295 18.41 -6.65 -19.27
N LYS A 296 18.52 -5.33 -19.10
CA LYS A 296 17.40 -4.41 -18.84
C LYS A 296 16.49 -4.27 -20.08
N LYS A 297 17.09 -4.16 -21.27
CA LYS A 297 16.32 -4.22 -22.54
C LYS A 297 15.62 -5.57 -22.71
N LEU A 298 16.35 -6.68 -22.49
CA LEU A 298 15.81 -8.03 -22.58
C LEU A 298 14.63 -8.25 -21.61
N PHE A 299 14.70 -7.69 -20.40
CA PHE A 299 13.59 -7.72 -19.45
C PHE A 299 12.33 -7.06 -20.02
N VAL A 300 12.45 -5.84 -20.57
CA VAL A 300 11.31 -5.14 -21.22
C VAL A 300 10.76 -5.92 -22.41
N ASP A 301 11.63 -6.53 -23.23
CA ASP A 301 11.22 -7.38 -24.34
C ASP A 301 10.46 -8.63 -23.88
N ASN A 302 10.90 -9.22 -22.76
CA ASN A 302 10.21 -10.36 -22.16
C ASN A 302 8.83 -9.98 -21.62
N LEU A 303 8.68 -8.78 -21.03
CA LEU A 303 7.36 -8.26 -20.63
C LEU A 303 6.43 -8.15 -21.84
N ARG A 304 6.89 -7.55 -22.94
CA ARG A 304 6.10 -7.43 -24.19
C ARG A 304 5.69 -8.79 -24.74
N LYS A 305 6.63 -9.73 -24.85
CA LYS A 305 6.34 -11.09 -25.33
C LYS A 305 5.32 -11.81 -24.45
N ALA A 306 5.42 -11.66 -23.13
CA ALA A 306 4.49 -12.27 -22.18
C ALA A 306 3.08 -11.69 -22.31
N LEU A 307 2.94 -10.36 -22.48
CA LEU A 307 1.65 -9.71 -22.72
C LEU A 307 1.02 -10.13 -24.04
N ALA A 308 1.81 -10.25 -25.11
CA ALA A 308 1.35 -10.69 -26.43
C ALA A 308 0.98 -12.19 -26.49
N GLY A 309 1.11 -12.93 -25.39
CA GLY A 309 0.90 -14.38 -25.35
C GLY A 309 1.97 -15.19 -26.09
N GLN A 310 3.06 -14.55 -26.50
CA GLN A 310 4.19 -15.15 -27.22
C GLN A 310 5.34 -15.60 -26.31
N GLY A 311 5.27 -15.26 -25.00
CA GLY A 311 6.37 -15.44 -24.05
C GLY A 311 5.96 -16.14 -22.76
N GLY A 312 6.15 -17.45 -22.71
CA GLY A 312 6.29 -18.18 -21.44
C GLY A 312 5.00 -18.65 -20.75
N SER A 313 5.15 -19.13 -19.52
CA SER A 313 4.08 -19.71 -18.71
C SER A 313 3.01 -18.69 -18.31
N LYS A 314 1.79 -19.17 -17.99
CA LYS A 314 0.69 -18.33 -17.48
C LYS A 314 1.14 -17.38 -16.34
N GLN A 315 1.98 -17.89 -15.44
CA GLN A 315 2.51 -17.13 -14.31
C GLN A 315 3.37 -15.91 -14.73
N LEU A 316 4.13 -16.03 -15.84
CA LEU A 316 4.91 -14.92 -16.38
C LEU A 316 4.00 -13.88 -17.02
N MET A 317 2.98 -14.29 -17.78
CA MET A 317 1.96 -13.38 -18.32
C MET A 317 1.25 -12.60 -17.20
N GLU A 318 0.85 -13.30 -16.14
CA GLU A 318 0.22 -12.70 -14.96
C GLU A 318 1.15 -11.67 -14.28
N SER A 319 2.42 -12.01 -14.12
CA SER A 319 3.42 -11.11 -13.52
C SER A 319 3.76 -9.92 -14.43
N ALA A 320 3.82 -10.13 -15.75
CA ALA A 320 4.00 -9.05 -16.72
C ALA A 320 2.85 -8.06 -16.65
N ALA A 321 1.61 -8.53 -16.51
CA ALA A 321 0.46 -7.65 -16.33
C ALA A 321 0.63 -6.76 -15.09
N ILE A 322 1.05 -7.32 -13.94
CA ILE A 322 1.31 -6.55 -12.72
C ILE A 322 2.39 -5.50 -12.94
N ALA A 323 3.53 -5.89 -13.52
CA ALA A 323 4.65 -5.00 -13.78
C ALA A 323 4.25 -3.86 -14.75
N CYS A 324 3.49 -4.18 -15.80
CA CYS A 324 3.08 -3.21 -16.80
C CYS A 324 1.99 -2.25 -16.29
N VAL A 325 1.07 -2.69 -15.42
CA VAL A 325 0.15 -1.78 -14.71
C VAL A 325 0.92 -0.82 -13.81
N LYS A 326 1.95 -1.30 -13.09
CA LYS A 326 2.81 -0.44 -12.26
C LYS A 326 3.52 0.63 -13.09
N LEU A 327 4.06 0.27 -14.26
CA LEU A 327 4.64 1.22 -15.20
C LEU A 327 3.62 2.26 -15.68
N CYS A 328 2.43 1.82 -16.10
CA CYS A 328 1.35 2.73 -16.51
C CYS A 328 0.97 3.67 -15.36
N LYS A 329 0.76 3.15 -14.15
CA LYS A 329 0.41 3.94 -12.96
C LYS A 329 1.49 4.96 -12.62
N ALA A 330 2.76 4.55 -12.58
CA ALA A 330 3.88 5.45 -12.30
C ALA A 330 3.97 6.59 -13.32
N SER A 331 3.77 6.31 -14.61
CA SER A 331 3.78 7.35 -15.65
C SER A 331 2.73 8.44 -15.45
N THR A 332 1.61 8.15 -14.75
CA THR A 332 0.60 9.17 -14.47
C THR A 332 1.06 10.23 -13.47
N TYR A 333 2.05 9.92 -12.65
CA TYR A 333 2.63 10.84 -11.66
C TYR A 333 3.68 11.79 -12.25
N ILE A 334 3.92 11.73 -13.57
CA ILE A 334 4.81 12.64 -14.28
C ILE A 334 3.96 13.47 -15.24
N ASN A 335 4.22 14.77 -15.36
CA ASN A 335 3.48 15.62 -16.28
C ASN A 335 3.83 15.21 -17.73
N TRP A 336 2.81 15.14 -18.60
CA TRP A 336 2.99 14.83 -20.02
C TRP A 336 3.86 15.88 -20.74
N GLU A 337 3.87 17.12 -20.25
CA GLU A 337 4.68 18.23 -20.77
C GLU A 337 6.19 18.00 -20.58
N ASP A 338 6.58 17.13 -19.63
CA ASP A 338 8.00 16.82 -19.39
C ASP A 338 8.62 15.93 -20.48
N HIS A 339 7.84 15.48 -21.49
CA HIS A 339 8.26 14.62 -22.60
C HIS A 339 9.10 13.39 -22.14
N SER A 340 8.75 12.86 -20.97
CA SER A 340 9.54 11.82 -20.30
C SER A 340 9.59 10.50 -21.08
N THR A 341 10.75 9.86 -21.05
CA THR A 341 11.01 8.57 -21.73
C THR A 341 10.19 7.41 -21.18
N ILE A 342 9.66 7.54 -19.96
CA ILE A 342 8.71 6.56 -19.40
C ILE A 342 7.47 6.40 -20.29
N PHE A 343 7.04 7.46 -20.98
CA PHE A 343 5.86 7.42 -21.86
C PHE A 343 6.12 6.57 -23.11
N LEU A 344 7.35 6.52 -23.62
CA LEU A 344 7.72 5.66 -24.75
C LEU A 344 7.58 4.18 -24.38
N LEU A 345 8.05 3.81 -23.18
CA LEU A 345 7.86 2.45 -22.67
C LEU A 345 6.38 2.11 -22.52
N VAL A 346 5.58 3.00 -21.92
CA VAL A 346 4.14 2.81 -21.76
C VAL A 346 3.44 2.64 -23.11
N GLN A 347 3.74 3.48 -24.09
CA GLN A 347 3.17 3.39 -25.44
C GLN A 347 3.44 2.03 -26.09
N SER A 348 4.61 1.44 -25.85
CA SER A 348 4.99 0.15 -26.42
C SER A 348 4.26 -1.07 -25.82
N ILE A 349 3.57 -0.93 -24.68
CA ILE A 349 2.96 -2.06 -23.94
C ILE A 349 1.45 -1.90 -23.66
N VAL A 350 0.95 -0.66 -23.61
CA VAL A 350 -0.38 -0.35 -23.05
C VAL A 350 -1.53 -0.99 -23.84
N MET A 351 -1.38 -1.16 -25.16
CA MET A 351 -2.40 -1.80 -25.99
C MET A 351 -2.53 -3.29 -25.69
N ASP A 352 -1.41 -4.02 -25.63
CA ASP A 352 -1.40 -5.44 -25.28
C ASP A 352 -1.89 -5.66 -23.85
N LEU A 353 -1.51 -4.77 -22.92
CA LEU A 353 -1.98 -4.80 -21.54
C LEU A 353 -3.51 -4.64 -21.44
N LYS A 354 -4.08 -3.68 -22.18
CA LYS A 354 -5.54 -3.49 -22.25
C LYS A 354 -6.23 -4.71 -22.85
N ALA A 355 -5.68 -5.25 -23.94
CA ALA A 355 -6.22 -6.43 -24.61
C ALA A 355 -6.15 -7.69 -23.73
N LEU A 356 -5.18 -7.77 -22.81
CA LEU A 356 -5.08 -8.86 -21.83
C LEU A 356 -6.08 -8.69 -20.68
N LEU A 357 -6.13 -7.52 -20.05
CA LEU A 357 -6.91 -7.30 -18.83
C LEU A 357 -8.40 -7.09 -19.09
N PHE A 358 -8.76 -6.47 -20.21
CA PHE A 358 -10.15 -6.15 -20.57
C PHE A 358 -10.64 -7.00 -21.73
N ASN A 359 -10.43 -8.31 -21.66
CA ASN A 359 -10.95 -9.28 -22.62
C ASN A 359 -12.17 -10.03 -22.05
N PRO A 360 -13.41 -9.74 -22.51
CA PRO A 360 -14.60 -10.41 -21.99
C PRO A 360 -14.68 -11.89 -22.43
N ALA A 361 -14.04 -12.27 -23.55
CA ALA A 361 -14.02 -13.66 -24.01
C ALA A 361 -13.02 -14.52 -23.23
N LYS A 362 -11.98 -13.91 -22.67
CA LYS A 362 -10.99 -14.58 -21.81
C LYS A 362 -10.63 -13.68 -20.62
N PRO A 363 -11.50 -13.61 -19.60
CA PRO A 363 -11.26 -12.75 -18.44
C PRO A 363 -9.94 -13.07 -17.74
N PHE A 364 -9.19 -12.05 -17.37
CA PHE A 364 -7.96 -12.20 -16.60
C PHE A 364 -8.29 -12.74 -15.20
N TRP A 365 -7.62 -13.83 -14.81
CA TRP A 365 -7.86 -14.47 -13.52
C TRP A 365 -6.66 -15.31 -13.06
N ARG A 366 -6.11 -14.97 -11.89
CA ARG A 366 -4.95 -15.66 -11.29
C ARG A 366 -5.33 -16.82 -10.36
N GLY A 367 -6.59 -16.96 -10.00
CA GLY A 367 -7.07 -17.98 -9.07
C GLY A 367 -8.02 -17.41 -8.02
N THR A 368 -8.69 -18.29 -7.28
CA THR A 368 -9.67 -17.89 -6.24
C THR A 368 -9.04 -17.05 -5.14
N GLY A 369 -7.80 -17.34 -4.75
CA GLY A 369 -7.05 -16.58 -3.73
C GLY A 369 -6.56 -15.19 -4.17
N SER A 370 -6.78 -14.78 -5.43
CA SER A 370 -6.29 -13.50 -5.96
C SER A 370 -7.38 -12.62 -6.54
N GLN A 371 -8.66 -12.97 -6.39
CA GLN A 371 -9.77 -12.25 -7.01
C GLN A 371 -9.77 -10.75 -6.66
N ASN A 372 -9.64 -10.39 -5.39
CA ASN A 372 -9.59 -8.97 -4.97
C ASN A 372 -8.36 -8.25 -5.54
N ALA A 373 -7.21 -8.93 -5.58
CA ALA A 373 -5.99 -8.37 -6.15
C ALA A 373 -6.06 -8.23 -7.68
N ASP A 374 -6.81 -9.09 -8.37
CA ASP A 374 -7.08 -8.99 -9.81
C ASP A 374 -7.97 -7.79 -10.12
N VAL A 375 -9.02 -7.59 -9.31
CA VAL A 375 -9.92 -6.44 -9.44
C VAL A 375 -9.16 -5.13 -9.20
N GLU A 376 -8.36 -5.04 -8.13
CA GLU A 376 -7.54 -3.84 -7.88
C GLU A 376 -6.52 -3.61 -9.01
N LEU A 377 -5.89 -4.66 -9.55
CA LEU A 377 -4.98 -4.55 -10.70
C LEU A 377 -5.69 -3.98 -11.93
N MET A 378 -6.91 -4.45 -12.22
CA MET A 378 -7.72 -3.95 -13.32
C MET A 378 -8.17 -2.51 -13.09
N MET A 379 -8.52 -2.13 -11.86
CA MET A 379 -8.85 -0.75 -11.50
C MET A 379 -7.66 0.18 -11.66
N ASP A 380 -6.48 -0.20 -11.16
CA ASP A 380 -5.24 0.56 -11.36
C ASP A 380 -4.91 0.72 -12.84
N CYS A 381 -5.10 -0.34 -13.65
CA CYS A 381 -4.92 -0.26 -15.10
C CYS A 381 -5.92 0.71 -15.74
N PHE A 382 -7.20 0.62 -15.39
CA PHE A 382 -8.25 1.48 -15.93
C PHE A 382 -7.98 2.95 -15.63
N VAL A 383 -7.74 3.28 -14.36
CA VAL A 383 -7.46 4.66 -13.93
C VAL A 383 -6.19 5.17 -14.60
N SER A 384 -5.15 4.34 -14.71
CA SER A 384 -3.91 4.73 -15.40
C SER A 384 -4.14 5.01 -16.88
N CYS A 385 -4.88 4.15 -17.57
CA CYS A 385 -5.21 4.31 -18.98
C CYS A 385 -6.02 5.59 -19.24
N PHE A 386 -6.97 5.90 -18.35
CA PHE A 386 -7.74 7.15 -18.39
C PHE A 386 -6.83 8.37 -18.19
N ARG A 387 -5.94 8.33 -17.19
CA ARG A 387 -5.01 9.43 -16.90
C ARG A 387 -3.98 9.66 -18.01
N ILE A 388 -3.54 8.60 -18.69
CA ILE A 388 -2.59 8.68 -19.82
C ILE A 388 -3.27 9.22 -21.08
N ASN A 389 -4.46 8.73 -21.41
CA ASN A 389 -5.18 9.14 -22.62
C ASN A 389 -6.70 9.05 -22.38
N PRO A 390 -7.33 10.13 -21.89
CA PRO A 390 -8.75 10.13 -21.51
C PRO A 390 -9.69 9.99 -22.71
N HIS A 391 -9.21 10.20 -23.94
CA HIS A 391 -10.00 10.04 -25.14
C HIS A 391 -9.97 8.60 -25.68
N ASN A 392 -8.96 7.80 -25.31
CA ASN A 392 -8.90 6.39 -25.69
C ASN A 392 -9.75 5.51 -24.75
N ASN A 393 -11.05 5.49 -25.06
CA ASN A 393 -12.10 4.84 -24.27
C ASN A 393 -12.38 3.38 -24.66
N GLN A 394 -11.44 2.67 -25.29
CA GLN A 394 -11.67 1.26 -25.71
C GLN A 394 -12.03 0.35 -24.52
N HIS A 395 -11.16 0.32 -23.51
CA HIS A 395 -11.38 -0.42 -22.26
C HIS A 395 -12.65 0.02 -21.52
N PHE A 396 -12.94 1.33 -21.51
CA PHE A 396 -14.19 1.87 -20.95
C PHE A 396 -15.42 1.25 -21.62
N LYS A 397 -15.47 1.24 -22.97
CA LYS A 397 -16.60 0.67 -23.72
C LYS A 397 -16.75 -0.83 -23.47
N VAL A 398 -15.64 -1.57 -23.38
CA VAL A 398 -15.67 -3.00 -23.03
C VAL A 398 -16.30 -3.18 -21.66
N CYS A 399 -15.87 -2.42 -20.65
CA CYS A 399 -16.44 -2.56 -19.31
C CYS A 399 -17.88 -2.10 -19.22
N LEU A 400 -18.32 -1.12 -20.02
CA LEU A 400 -19.68 -0.58 -20.01
C LEU A 400 -20.71 -1.48 -20.71
N ALA A 401 -20.28 -2.33 -21.66
CA ALA A 401 -21.19 -3.15 -22.44
C ALA A 401 -22.08 -4.05 -21.55
N SER A 402 -23.37 -4.16 -21.87
CA SER A 402 -24.34 -4.92 -21.09
C SER A 402 -24.06 -6.43 -21.06
N SER A 403 -23.34 -6.94 -22.07
CA SER A 403 -22.89 -8.34 -22.17
C SER A 403 -21.63 -8.64 -21.37
N SER A 404 -20.97 -7.62 -20.81
CA SER A 404 -19.71 -7.81 -20.10
C SER A 404 -19.90 -8.48 -18.74
N PRO A 405 -18.89 -9.20 -18.23
CA PRO A 405 -18.95 -9.80 -16.90
C PRO A 405 -19.19 -8.75 -15.82
N SER A 406 -19.90 -9.11 -14.75
CA SER A 406 -20.19 -8.21 -13.62
C SER A 406 -18.92 -7.62 -12.97
N THR A 407 -17.82 -8.38 -12.96
CA THR A 407 -16.51 -7.89 -12.50
C THR A 407 -16.04 -6.67 -13.29
N PHE A 408 -16.34 -6.59 -14.60
CA PHE A 408 -15.94 -5.46 -15.42
C PHE A 408 -16.80 -4.22 -15.12
N HIS A 409 -18.10 -4.39 -14.89
CA HIS A 409 -18.97 -3.32 -14.40
C HIS A 409 -18.50 -2.81 -13.04
N PHE A 410 -18.10 -3.72 -12.14
CA PHE A 410 -17.55 -3.38 -10.83
C PHE A 410 -16.24 -2.58 -10.95
N VAL A 411 -15.30 -3.03 -11.80
CA VAL A 411 -14.05 -2.30 -12.10
C VAL A 411 -14.36 -0.91 -12.66
N LEU A 412 -15.30 -0.79 -13.61
CA LEU A 412 -15.69 0.48 -14.19
C LEU A 412 -16.18 1.46 -13.12
N VAL A 413 -17.18 1.06 -12.33
CA VAL A 413 -17.79 1.94 -11.32
C VAL A 413 -16.77 2.39 -10.28
N ASN A 414 -15.96 1.45 -9.75
CA ASN A 414 -14.97 1.78 -8.74
C ASN A 414 -13.81 2.63 -9.32
N SER A 415 -13.44 2.42 -10.59
CA SER A 415 -12.42 3.24 -11.24
C SER A 415 -12.91 4.67 -11.45
N LEU A 416 -14.17 4.86 -11.86
CA LEU A 416 -14.78 6.20 -11.97
C LEU A 416 -14.87 6.89 -10.60
N HIS A 417 -15.27 6.14 -9.56
CA HIS A 417 -15.26 6.66 -8.20
C HIS A 417 -13.84 7.08 -7.77
N ARG A 418 -12.81 6.30 -8.10
CA ARG A 418 -11.41 6.64 -7.82
C ARG A 418 -10.93 7.87 -8.59
N ILE A 419 -11.33 8.03 -9.85
CA ILE A 419 -11.03 9.24 -10.65
C ILE A 419 -11.65 10.49 -10.00
N ILE A 420 -12.87 10.37 -9.46
CA ILE A 420 -13.57 11.49 -8.79
C ILE A 420 -12.93 11.82 -7.43
N THR A 421 -12.65 10.80 -6.62
CA THR A 421 -12.18 10.97 -5.23
C THR A 421 -10.67 11.18 -5.11
N ASN A 422 -9.89 10.75 -6.10
CA ASN A 422 -8.43 10.85 -6.13
C ASN A 422 -8.00 11.62 -7.39
N SER A 423 -8.03 12.95 -7.27
CA SER A 423 -7.67 13.89 -8.35
C SER A 423 -6.77 15.03 -7.85
N HIS A 424 -5.74 14.66 -7.08
CA HIS A 424 -4.88 15.60 -6.36
C HIS A 424 -3.82 16.29 -7.24
N LEU A 425 -3.46 15.70 -8.38
CA LEU A 425 -2.52 16.31 -9.33
C LEU A 425 -3.27 17.13 -10.38
N ASP A 426 -2.79 18.33 -10.66
CA ASP A 426 -3.48 19.30 -11.52
C ASP A 426 -3.59 18.84 -12.98
N TRP A 427 -2.60 18.08 -13.46
CA TRP A 427 -2.59 17.54 -14.83
C TRP A 427 -3.40 16.25 -15.00
N TRP A 428 -3.92 15.65 -13.92
CA TRP A 428 -4.78 14.48 -14.08
C TRP A 428 -6.13 14.88 -14.69
N PRO A 429 -6.58 14.19 -15.76
CA PRO A 429 -7.84 14.51 -16.41
C PRO A 429 -9.00 14.32 -15.43
N LYS A 430 -10.02 15.17 -15.57
CA LYS A 430 -11.22 15.14 -14.76
C LYS A 430 -12.30 14.29 -15.44
N ILE A 431 -13.33 13.94 -14.68
CA ILE A 431 -14.36 12.96 -15.05
C ILE A 431 -15.24 13.41 -16.25
N ASP A 432 -15.21 14.68 -16.62
CA ASP A 432 -15.98 15.25 -17.73
C ASP A 432 -15.69 14.58 -19.08
N ALA A 433 -14.48 14.03 -19.27
CA ALA A 433 -14.10 13.29 -20.46
C ALA A 433 -14.97 12.05 -20.76
N VAL A 434 -15.74 11.56 -19.79
CA VAL A 434 -16.66 10.42 -19.95
C VAL A 434 -18.15 10.77 -19.82
N TYR A 435 -18.50 12.06 -19.72
CA TYR A 435 -19.91 12.48 -19.58
C TYR A 435 -20.79 12.11 -20.77
N CYS A 436 -20.21 11.94 -21.95
CA CYS A 436 -20.91 11.44 -23.14
C CYS A 436 -21.50 10.04 -22.95
N TYR A 437 -21.01 9.25 -21.99
CA TYR A 437 -21.52 7.92 -21.66
C TYR A 437 -22.48 7.90 -20.46
N SER A 438 -22.92 9.07 -19.98
CA SER A 438 -23.76 9.16 -18.78
C SER A 438 -25.13 8.47 -18.94
N GLY A 439 -25.68 8.40 -20.15
CA GLY A 439 -26.92 7.69 -20.44
C GLY A 439 -26.75 6.18 -20.24
N GLU A 440 -25.73 5.61 -20.87
CA GLU A 440 -25.40 4.19 -20.81
C GLU A 440 -25.00 3.75 -19.40
N LEU A 441 -24.28 4.60 -18.66
CA LEU A 441 -23.97 4.35 -17.24
C LEU A 441 -25.25 4.24 -16.41
N ARG A 442 -26.19 5.19 -16.54
CA ARG A 442 -27.49 5.13 -15.84
C ARG A 442 -28.28 3.88 -16.22
N PHE A 443 -28.25 3.49 -17.50
CA PHE A 443 -28.88 2.27 -17.97
C PHE A 443 -28.28 1.03 -17.31
N MET A 444 -26.94 0.89 -17.30
CA MET A 444 -26.23 -0.22 -16.66
C MET A 444 -26.57 -0.34 -15.16
N PHE A 445 -26.62 0.80 -14.44
CA PHE A 445 -27.03 0.82 -13.03
C PHE A 445 -28.49 0.40 -12.85
N SER A 446 -29.39 0.90 -13.69
CA SER A 446 -30.83 0.55 -13.63
C SER A 446 -31.07 -0.92 -13.93
N ASP A 447 -30.38 -1.49 -14.93
CA ASP A 447 -30.43 -2.92 -15.25
C ASP A 447 -29.93 -3.76 -14.07
N THR A 448 -28.81 -3.37 -13.46
CA THR A 448 -28.26 -4.05 -12.28
C THR A 448 -29.25 -4.01 -11.11
N LEU A 449 -29.84 -2.85 -10.83
CA LEU A 449 -30.84 -2.68 -9.78
C LEU A 449 -32.06 -3.57 -10.01
N ASN A 450 -32.58 -3.61 -11.24
CA ASN A 450 -33.71 -4.45 -11.61
C ASN A 450 -33.40 -5.95 -11.40
N ARG A 451 -32.21 -6.41 -11.80
CA ARG A 451 -31.78 -7.80 -11.57
C ARG A 451 -31.69 -8.14 -10.08
N VAL A 452 -31.19 -7.22 -9.25
CA VAL A 452 -31.11 -7.42 -7.79
C VAL A 452 -32.52 -7.50 -7.19
N ILE A 453 -33.43 -6.60 -7.56
CA ILE A 453 -34.82 -6.61 -7.08
C ILE A 453 -35.53 -7.91 -7.48
N GLN A 454 -35.35 -8.35 -8.73
CA GLN A 454 -35.93 -9.61 -9.22
C GLN A 454 -35.35 -10.84 -8.49
N GLY A 455 -34.04 -10.87 -8.25
CA GLY A 455 -33.39 -11.96 -7.50
C GLY A 455 -33.87 -12.06 -6.05
N ILE A 456 -34.14 -10.92 -5.40
CA ILE A 456 -34.72 -10.87 -4.05
C ILE A 456 -36.16 -11.41 -4.06
N ALA A 457 -36.95 -11.07 -5.09
CA ALA A 457 -38.33 -11.55 -5.22
C ALA A 457 -38.43 -13.08 -5.43
N THR A 458 -37.42 -13.71 -6.04
CA THR A 458 -37.37 -15.17 -6.23
C THR A 458 -36.98 -15.96 -4.97
N HIS A 459 -36.44 -15.31 -3.93
CA HIS A 459 -36.03 -15.92 -2.66
C HIS A 459 -36.99 -15.63 -1.50
N ALA A 460 -38.29 -15.48 -1.77
CA ALA A 460 -39.30 -15.44 -0.71
C ALA A 460 -39.24 -16.75 0.13
N PRO A 461 -39.31 -16.69 1.47
CA PRO A 461 -39.19 -17.88 2.30
C PRO A 461 -40.33 -18.85 1.96
N PHE A 462 -40.01 -20.12 1.75
CA PHE A 462 -41.00 -21.19 1.79
C PHE A 462 -41.77 -21.05 3.12
N LYS A 463 -43.04 -20.64 3.03
CA LYS A 463 -43.97 -20.71 4.16
C LYS A 463 -44.03 -22.18 4.56
N SER A 464 -43.56 -22.50 5.77
CA SER A 464 -43.92 -23.74 6.44
C SER A 464 -45.44 -23.82 6.46
N LYS A 465 -46.00 -24.83 5.81
CA LYS A 465 -47.40 -25.20 6.03
C LYS A 465 -47.47 -25.82 7.41
N ASP A 466 -48.33 -25.22 8.24
CA ASP A 466 -48.80 -25.75 9.53
C ASP A 466 -49.42 -27.14 9.39
#